data_AF-A0A1Q3R6M0-F1
#
_entry.id   AF-A0A1Q3R6M0-F1
#
_cell.length_a   1.000
_cell.length_b   1.000
_cell.length_c   1.000
_cell.angle_alpha   90.00
_cell.angle_beta   90.00
_cell.angle_gamma   90.00
#
_symmetry.space_group_name_H-M   'P 1'
#
loop_
_entity.id
_entity.type
_entity.pdbx_description
1 polymer ?
#
loop_
_entity_poly.entity_id
_entity_poly.type
_entity_poly.pdbx_seq_one_letter_code
_entity_poly.pdbx_strand_id
1 'polypeptide(L)'
;MRRIFGKVIFFGLLVLSSMGVVHAQILYSTLPADPDGGPCFGGGNLAAVEMATPTGAPYQINGATVRMHHADDAAASFTVAVYTNNAGVPGTLVGTVGTAAGNGLGTMDLYNLTPASPIALSASTNYWVVASSTSADTCAFGWTFNASTPSGIFTYVAETQFFGGSWDDRTGEHFALELNGQVVAPAGSIAPVPTLSEWALVLMLSLVAFMAARRLRR
;
A
#
# COMPACT_ATOMS: atom_id res chain seq x y z
N MET A 1 -49.86 7.98 -48.67
CA MET A 1 -49.88 8.10 -47.19
C MET A 1 -49.43 6.77 -46.57
N ARG A 2 -48.71 6.83 -45.43
CA ARG A 2 -48.03 5.75 -44.65
C ARG A 2 -46.58 5.47 -45.07
N ARG A 3 -45.60 6.28 -44.65
CA ARG A 3 -44.84 6.30 -43.37
C ARG A 3 -43.81 5.16 -43.20
N ILE A 4 -42.59 5.47 -43.64
CA ILE A 4 -41.26 5.31 -43.01
C ILE A 4 -41.22 4.44 -41.74
N PHE A 5 -40.38 3.39 -41.73
CA PHE A 5 -39.56 3.03 -40.57
C PHE A 5 -38.26 2.34 -41.06
N GLY A 6 -37.18 3.12 -41.10
CA GLY A 6 -35.83 2.62 -41.31
C GLY A 6 -35.34 1.86 -40.08
N LYS A 7 -34.88 0.63 -40.26
CA LYS A 7 -34.16 -0.13 -39.23
C LYS A 7 -32.72 0.39 -39.16
N VAL A 8 -32.47 1.34 -38.27
CA VAL A 8 -31.12 1.69 -37.83
C VAL A 8 -30.72 0.63 -36.81
N ILE A 9 -29.81 -0.26 -37.21
CA ILE A 9 -29.19 -1.23 -36.31
C ILE A 9 -28.04 -0.49 -35.61
N PHE A 10 -28.27 -0.07 -34.38
CA PHE A 10 -27.24 0.45 -33.49
C PHE A 10 -26.33 -0.72 -33.06
N PHE A 11 -25.13 -0.82 -33.62
CA PHE A 11 -24.06 -1.65 -33.05
C PHE A 11 -23.40 -0.83 -31.93
N GLY A 12 -23.77 -1.13 -30.69
CA GLY A 12 -23.09 -0.59 -29.51
C GLY A 12 -21.69 -1.16 -29.42
N LEU A 13 -20.69 -0.31 -29.61
CA LEU A 13 -19.28 -0.61 -29.33
C LEU A 13 -19.12 -0.62 -27.80
N LEU A 14 -19.17 -1.80 -27.18
CA LEU A 14 -18.86 -1.98 -25.77
C LEU A 14 -17.33 -1.84 -25.63
N VAL A 15 -16.86 -0.64 -25.29
CA VAL A 15 -15.47 -0.43 -24.89
C VAL A 15 -15.32 -1.09 -23.51
N LEU A 16 -14.84 -2.34 -23.47
CA LEU A 16 -14.27 -2.90 -22.25
C LEU A 16 -13.01 -2.10 -21.94
N SER A 17 -13.16 -1.02 -21.17
CA SER A 17 -12.05 -0.44 -20.43
C SER A 17 -11.55 -1.52 -19.48
N SER A 18 -10.45 -2.17 -19.85
CA SER A 18 -9.69 -3.05 -18.97
C SER A 18 -9.14 -2.21 -17.82
N MET A 19 -9.95 -2.02 -16.78
CA MET A 19 -9.45 -1.57 -15.49
C MET A 19 -8.53 -2.69 -15.02
N GLY A 20 -7.22 -2.51 -15.23
CA GLY A 20 -6.21 -3.44 -14.75
C GLY A 20 -6.44 -3.63 -13.25
N VAL A 21 -6.58 -4.88 -12.82
CA VAL A 21 -6.58 -5.20 -11.40
C VAL A 21 -5.21 -4.83 -10.87
N VAL A 22 -5.11 -3.71 -10.18
CA VAL A 22 -3.88 -3.29 -9.50
C VAL A 22 -3.69 -4.26 -8.33
N HIS A 23 -2.76 -5.20 -8.46
CA HIS A 23 -2.37 -6.05 -7.34
C HIS A 23 -1.52 -5.23 -6.37
N ALA A 24 -1.89 -5.27 -5.09
CA ALA A 24 -1.05 -4.75 -4.03
C ALA A 24 0.24 -5.59 -3.96
N GLN A 25 1.40 -4.91 -3.98
CA GLN A 25 2.72 -5.51 -3.83
C GLN A 25 3.23 -5.26 -2.41
N ILE A 26 4.02 -6.20 -1.88
CA ILE A 26 4.75 -6.01 -0.62
C ILE A 26 5.87 -5.01 -0.89
N LEU A 27 5.73 -3.81 -0.34
CA LEU A 27 6.73 -2.75 -0.42
C LEU A 27 7.86 -3.01 0.58
N TYR A 28 7.53 -3.47 1.78
CA TYR A 28 8.47 -3.79 2.85
C TYR A 28 7.85 -4.87 3.72
N SER A 29 8.61 -5.86 4.18
CA SER A 29 8.14 -6.80 5.19
C SER A 29 9.26 -7.35 6.05
N THR A 30 9.03 -7.36 7.36
CA THR A 30 9.75 -8.16 8.36
C THR A 30 8.84 -9.25 8.94
N LEU A 31 7.62 -9.42 8.41
CA LEU A 31 6.73 -10.52 8.79
C LEU A 31 7.10 -11.82 8.04
N PRO A 32 6.84 -13.00 8.63
CA PRO A 32 6.36 -13.23 9.99
C PRO A 32 7.42 -12.86 11.05
N ALA A 33 6.97 -12.40 12.21
CA ALA A 33 7.81 -12.13 13.37
C ALA A 33 7.52 -13.16 14.48
N ASP A 34 8.55 -13.59 15.19
CA ASP A 34 8.34 -14.31 16.44
C ASP A 34 7.81 -13.32 17.50
N PRO A 35 6.77 -13.69 18.28
CA PRO A 35 6.21 -12.81 19.30
C PRO A 35 7.20 -12.59 20.44
N ASP A 36 7.96 -11.51 20.37
CA ASP A 36 8.85 -11.01 21.41
C ASP A 36 8.44 -9.56 21.79
N GLY A 37 9.01 -9.01 22.86
CA GLY A 37 8.76 -7.64 23.35
C GLY A 37 9.02 -6.54 22.32
N GLY A 38 9.44 -5.36 22.79
CA GLY A 38 9.89 -4.31 21.90
C GLY A 38 9.69 -2.91 22.49
N PRO A 39 9.96 -1.86 21.72
CA PRO A 39 9.78 -0.49 22.19
C PRO A 39 8.31 -0.25 22.56
N CYS A 40 8.09 0.22 23.77
CA CYS A 40 6.79 0.73 24.14
C CYS A 40 6.59 2.21 23.75
N PHE A 41 5.35 2.57 23.49
CA PHE A 41 4.95 3.88 23.03
C PHE A 41 3.58 4.26 23.60
N GLY A 42 3.29 5.56 23.62
CA GLY A 42 2.19 6.16 24.39
C GLY A 42 2.71 7.34 25.23
N GLY A 43 1.82 8.19 25.75
CA GLY A 43 2.21 9.35 26.56
C GLY A 43 3.15 10.32 25.82
N GLY A 44 3.11 10.35 24.49
CA GLY A 44 4.03 11.12 23.63
C GLY A 44 5.28 10.35 23.16
N ASN A 45 5.50 9.13 23.65
CA ASN A 45 6.56 8.25 23.14
C ASN A 45 6.16 7.62 21.80
N LEU A 46 7.16 7.33 20.96
CA LEU A 46 6.99 6.86 19.59
C LEU A 46 7.93 5.69 19.30
N ALA A 47 7.54 4.78 18.40
CA ALA A 47 8.42 3.77 17.83
C ALA A 47 8.39 3.90 16.30
N ALA A 48 9.54 3.81 15.64
CA ALA A 48 9.66 4.16 14.23
C ALA A 48 10.62 3.25 13.45
N VAL A 49 10.27 2.93 12.21
CA VAL A 49 11.09 2.19 11.24
C VAL A 49 11.40 3.12 10.05
N GLU A 50 12.67 3.25 9.69
CA GLU A 50 13.11 3.96 8.49
C GLU A 50 13.29 3.00 7.32
N MET A 51 12.81 3.45 6.17
CA MET A 51 12.95 2.74 4.91
C MET A 51 13.26 3.71 3.77
N ALA A 52 14.01 3.23 2.80
CA ALA A 52 14.33 3.96 1.59
C ALA A 52 13.54 3.42 0.40
N THR A 53 12.86 4.31 -0.31
CA THR A 53 12.27 3.99 -1.61
C THR A 53 13.37 3.80 -2.66
N PRO A 54 13.22 2.86 -3.61
CA PRO A 54 14.21 2.65 -4.64
C PRO A 54 14.25 3.83 -5.62
N THR A 55 15.29 3.86 -6.45
CA THR A 55 15.39 4.82 -7.54
C THR A 55 14.34 4.54 -8.63
N GLY A 56 13.98 5.57 -9.38
CA GLY A 56 13.07 5.44 -10.53
C GLY A 56 11.67 5.97 -10.24
N ALA A 57 10.69 5.08 -10.17
CA ALA A 57 9.27 5.45 -10.13
C ALA A 57 8.77 5.76 -8.70
N PRO A 58 7.81 6.68 -8.55
CA PRO A 58 7.16 6.93 -7.27
C PRO A 58 6.31 5.73 -6.84
N TYR A 59 6.02 5.64 -5.54
CA TYR A 59 5.19 4.59 -4.96
C TYR A 59 4.02 5.20 -4.21
N GLN A 60 3.04 4.37 -3.90
CA GLN A 60 2.02 4.74 -2.92
C GLN A 60 1.73 3.56 -1.99
N ILE A 61 1.58 3.85 -0.69
CA ILE A 61 1.18 2.88 0.33
C ILE A 61 -0.34 2.82 0.39
N ASN A 62 -0.88 1.60 0.39
CA ASN A 62 -2.32 1.31 0.48
C ASN A 62 -2.70 0.54 1.75
N GLY A 63 -1.73 0.12 2.54
CA GLY A 63 -2.01 -0.54 3.81
C GLY A 63 -0.74 -0.96 4.51
N ALA A 64 -0.90 -1.30 5.78
CA ALA A 64 0.15 -1.91 6.57
C ALA A 64 -0.43 -3.03 7.43
N THR A 65 0.41 -4.01 7.73
CA THR A 65 0.17 -4.98 8.79
C THR A 65 1.25 -4.76 9.85
N VAL A 66 0.86 -4.58 11.09
CA VAL A 66 1.80 -4.44 12.22
C VAL A 66 1.49 -5.46 13.29
N ARG A 67 2.51 -5.92 14.01
CA ARG A 67 2.31 -6.74 15.22
C ARG A 67 2.56 -5.89 16.46
N MET A 68 1.54 -5.76 17.31
CA MET A 68 1.58 -4.92 18.52
C MET A 68 1.23 -5.73 19.76
N HIS A 69 1.69 -5.28 20.92
CA HIS A 69 1.43 -5.91 22.21
C HIS A 69 1.09 -4.90 23.30
N HIS A 70 0.67 -5.44 24.45
CA HIS A 70 0.54 -4.76 25.73
C HIS A 70 -0.30 -3.47 25.68
N ALA A 71 -1.62 -3.63 25.54
CA ALA A 71 -2.58 -2.57 25.80
C ALA A 71 -3.00 -2.61 27.28
N ASP A 72 -2.12 -2.20 28.20
CA ASP A 72 -2.50 -2.05 29.61
C ASP A 72 -3.57 -0.96 29.80
N ASP A 73 -3.71 -0.09 28.81
CA ASP A 73 -4.85 0.79 28.62
C ASP A 73 -5.77 0.22 27.55
N ALA A 74 -6.78 -0.55 27.98
CA ALA A 74 -7.73 -1.17 27.07
C ALA A 74 -8.46 -0.10 26.22
N ALA A 75 -8.77 1.07 26.79
CA ALA A 75 -9.39 2.19 26.05
C ALA A 75 -8.44 2.86 25.04
N ALA A 76 -7.17 2.46 25.07
CA ALA A 76 -6.09 2.71 24.13
C ALA A 76 -6.51 2.68 22.65
N SER A 77 -5.98 3.59 21.83
CA SER A 77 -5.82 3.35 20.40
C SER A 77 -4.43 3.76 19.96
N PHE A 78 -3.87 3.04 19.00
CA PHE A 78 -2.61 3.43 18.37
C PHE A 78 -2.86 3.86 16.92
N THR A 79 -1.97 4.73 16.43
CA THR A 79 -1.96 5.22 15.06
C THR A 79 -0.61 4.94 14.43
N VAL A 80 -0.64 4.39 13.21
CA VAL A 80 0.54 4.24 12.36
C VAL A 80 0.47 5.26 11.23
N ALA A 81 1.56 5.99 11.03
CA ALA A 81 1.65 7.05 10.04
C ALA A 81 3.03 7.13 9.40
N VAL A 82 3.11 7.72 8.21
CA VAL A 82 4.34 7.91 7.46
C VAL A 82 4.82 9.33 7.61
N TYR A 83 6.11 9.51 7.89
CA TYR A 83 6.78 10.79 8.07
C TYR A 83 7.98 10.92 7.14
N THR A 84 8.33 12.15 6.78
CA THR A 84 9.60 12.44 6.12
C THR A 84 10.78 12.18 7.06
N ASN A 85 11.97 11.96 6.50
CA ASN A 85 13.19 11.95 7.30
C ASN A 85 13.66 13.38 7.62
N ASN A 86 14.01 13.64 8.88
CA ASN A 86 14.60 14.90 9.34
C ASN A 86 15.91 14.60 10.07
N ALA A 87 17.00 14.45 9.31
CA ALA A 87 18.34 14.18 9.84
C ALA A 87 18.43 12.92 10.73
N GLY A 88 17.79 11.83 10.31
CA GLY A 88 17.87 10.53 10.99
C GLY A 88 16.78 10.29 12.04
N VAL A 89 15.77 11.16 12.11
CA VAL A 89 14.57 10.97 12.93
C VAL A 89 13.31 11.36 12.14
N PRO A 90 12.11 10.89 12.55
CA PRO A 90 10.86 11.32 11.95
C PRO A 90 10.66 12.84 11.93
N GLY A 91 10.26 13.37 10.78
CA GLY A 91 10.06 14.79 10.52
C GLY A 91 8.58 15.18 10.37
N THR A 92 8.19 15.58 9.16
CA THR A 92 6.82 16.03 8.84
C THR A 92 5.92 14.87 8.44
N LEU A 93 4.65 14.90 8.84
CA LEU A 93 3.65 13.90 8.45
C LEU A 93 3.41 13.93 6.94
N VAL A 94 3.50 12.77 6.31
CA VAL A 94 3.17 12.53 4.89
C VAL A 94 1.74 12.01 4.76
N GLY A 95 1.35 11.07 5.62
CA GLY A 95 0.00 10.52 5.64
C GLY A 95 -0.21 9.49 6.74
N THR A 96 -1.45 9.32 7.18
CA THR A 96 -1.83 8.34 8.19
C THR A 96 -2.19 7.01 7.54
N VAL A 97 -1.52 5.93 7.96
CA VAL A 97 -1.80 4.57 7.47
C VAL A 97 -3.06 4.01 8.13
N GLY A 98 -3.29 4.29 9.41
CA GLY A 98 -4.53 3.91 10.07
C GLY A 98 -4.43 3.99 11.59
N THR A 99 -5.58 3.83 12.24
CA THR A 99 -5.74 3.81 13.69
C THR A 99 -6.49 2.54 14.07
N ALA A 100 -6.05 1.86 15.11
CA ALA A 100 -6.72 0.67 15.66
C ALA A 100 -6.87 0.81 17.18
N ALA A 101 -7.99 0.29 17.70
CA ALA A 101 -8.22 0.19 19.14
C ALA A 101 -7.37 -0.93 19.75
N GLY A 102 -6.89 -0.73 20.98
CA GLY A 102 -6.14 -1.72 21.76
C GLY A 102 -7.00 -2.67 22.61
N ASN A 103 -8.32 -2.45 22.66
CA ASN A 103 -9.22 -3.18 23.56
C ASN A 103 -9.25 -4.71 23.30
N GLY A 104 -8.92 -5.49 24.35
CA GLY A 104 -9.32 -6.91 24.49
C GLY A 104 -8.41 -7.96 23.85
N LEU A 105 -7.15 -7.62 23.57
CA LEU A 105 -6.33 -8.34 22.62
C LEU A 105 -5.25 -9.21 23.28
N GLY A 106 -4.92 -10.31 22.59
CA GLY A 106 -3.90 -11.24 23.00
C GLY A 106 -2.53 -10.57 23.01
N THR A 107 -1.61 -11.13 23.78
CA THR A 107 -0.19 -10.77 23.68
C THR A 107 0.27 -10.96 22.23
N MET A 108 0.72 -9.89 21.56
CA MET A 108 1.40 -9.92 20.25
C MET A 108 0.51 -10.18 19.02
N ASP A 109 -0.61 -9.47 18.89
CA ASP A 109 -1.57 -9.60 17.78
C ASP A 109 -1.19 -8.81 16.52
N LEU A 110 -1.69 -9.27 15.36
CA LEU A 110 -1.56 -8.58 14.07
C LEU A 110 -2.72 -7.62 13.80
N TYR A 111 -2.39 -6.44 13.30
CA TYR A 111 -3.34 -5.38 12.97
C TYR A 111 -3.17 -4.95 11.52
N ASN A 112 -4.25 -5.08 10.76
CA ASN A 112 -4.31 -4.59 9.38
C ASN A 112 -4.85 -3.16 9.39
N LEU A 113 -4.08 -2.25 8.80
CA LEU A 113 -4.35 -0.82 8.73
C LEU A 113 -4.50 -0.41 7.27
N THR A 114 -5.45 0.49 7.00
CA THR A 114 -5.73 0.98 5.65
C THR A 114 -5.90 2.49 5.69
N PRO A 115 -5.12 3.25 4.89
CA PRO A 115 -5.23 4.69 4.87
C PRO A 115 -6.52 5.11 4.18
N ALA A 116 -7.07 6.27 4.56
CA ALA A 116 -8.28 6.81 3.92
C ALA A 116 -8.07 7.12 2.41
N SER A 117 -6.83 7.37 2.01
CA SER A 117 -6.39 7.56 0.63
C SER A 117 -4.96 7.05 0.47
N PRO A 118 -4.54 6.56 -0.71
CA PRO A 118 -3.16 6.13 -0.93
C PRO A 118 -2.13 7.19 -0.53
N ILE A 119 -1.09 6.81 0.21
CA ILE A 119 -0.04 7.72 0.67
C ILE A 119 1.07 7.76 -0.38
N ALA A 120 1.21 8.86 -1.08
CA ALA A 120 2.21 9.02 -2.14
C ALA A 120 3.63 9.20 -1.57
N LEU A 121 4.59 8.48 -2.15
CA LEU A 121 6.01 8.52 -1.81
C LEU A 121 6.83 8.83 -3.06
N SER A 122 7.78 9.75 -2.92
CA SER A 122 8.78 10.04 -3.94
C SER A 122 9.80 8.91 -4.00
N ALA A 123 10.35 8.65 -5.19
CA ALA A 123 11.48 7.74 -5.37
C ALA A 123 12.75 8.27 -4.68
N SER A 124 13.73 7.39 -4.45
CA SER A 124 15.05 7.75 -3.88
C SER A 124 14.97 8.58 -2.58
N THR A 125 13.95 8.34 -1.76
CA THR A 125 13.64 9.13 -0.57
C THR A 125 13.45 8.22 0.64
N ASN A 126 14.00 8.65 1.78
CA ASN A 126 13.81 7.99 3.07
C ASN A 126 12.53 8.47 3.76
N TYR A 127 11.79 7.52 4.31
CA TYR A 127 10.57 7.75 5.06
C TYR A 127 10.58 6.94 6.36
N TRP A 128 9.92 7.47 7.38
CA TRP A 128 9.69 6.80 8.65
C TRP A 128 8.25 6.30 8.73
N VAL A 129 8.06 5.05 9.11
CA VAL A 129 6.76 4.53 9.57
C VAL A 129 6.77 4.60 11.09
N VAL A 130 5.86 5.40 11.66
CA VAL A 130 5.83 5.73 13.08
C VAL A 130 4.55 5.21 13.70
N ALA A 131 4.68 4.49 14.81
CA ALA A 131 3.59 4.15 15.71
C ALA A 131 3.54 5.14 16.88
N SER A 132 2.33 5.56 17.21
CA SER A 132 2.03 6.54 18.26
C SER A 132 0.72 6.20 18.95
N SER A 133 0.48 6.74 20.13
CA SER A 133 -0.78 6.62 20.86
C SER A 133 -1.08 7.91 21.61
N THR A 134 -2.37 8.24 21.71
CA THR A 134 -2.87 9.37 22.51
C THR A 134 -3.11 8.99 23.97
N SER A 135 -2.83 7.74 24.38
CA SER A 135 -2.92 7.34 25.77
C SER A 135 -2.00 8.21 26.64
N ALA A 136 -2.42 8.44 27.89
CA ALA A 136 -1.58 9.10 28.88
C ALA A 136 -0.50 8.16 29.45
N ASP A 137 -0.66 6.84 29.30
CA ASP A 137 0.35 5.87 29.67
C ASP A 137 1.51 5.91 28.68
N THR A 138 2.73 6.09 29.19
CA THR A 138 3.97 6.17 28.42
C THR A 138 4.34 4.86 27.73
N CYS A 139 3.75 3.74 28.15
CA CYS A 139 4.02 2.39 27.69
C CYS A 139 2.71 1.66 27.31
N ALA A 140 1.72 2.42 26.83
CA ALA A 140 0.37 1.94 26.51
C ALA A 140 0.29 0.86 25.44
N PHE A 141 1.32 0.74 24.59
CA PHE A 141 1.47 -0.25 23.54
C PHE A 141 2.94 -0.58 23.37
N GLY A 142 3.25 -1.76 22.84
CA GLY A 142 4.57 -2.09 22.34
C GLY A 142 4.54 -2.57 20.89
N TRP A 143 5.54 -2.19 20.12
CA TRP A 143 5.74 -2.72 18.76
C TRP A 143 6.63 -3.95 18.84
N THR A 144 6.14 -5.11 18.40
CA THR A 144 6.93 -6.35 18.41
C THR A 144 8.22 -6.19 17.61
N PHE A 145 9.35 -6.59 18.20
CA PHE A 145 10.69 -6.61 17.58
C PHE A 145 11.20 -8.05 17.33
N ASN A 146 12.48 -8.19 16.96
CA ASN A 146 13.13 -9.44 16.54
C ASN A 146 12.38 -10.16 15.41
N ALA A 147 11.81 -9.38 14.50
CA ALA A 147 11.11 -9.90 13.34
C ALA A 147 12.09 -10.50 12.30
N SER A 148 11.54 -11.06 11.21
CA SER A 148 12.36 -11.61 10.13
C SER A 148 13.23 -10.54 9.47
N THR A 149 14.32 -10.97 8.82
CA THR A 149 15.17 -10.09 8.02
C THR A 149 14.33 -9.27 7.02
N PRO A 150 14.52 -7.94 6.95
CA PRO A 150 13.75 -7.10 6.04
C PRO A 150 13.80 -7.56 4.59
N SER A 151 12.64 -7.56 3.96
CA SER A 151 12.43 -7.96 2.57
C SER A 151 11.45 -7.02 1.87
N GLY A 152 11.26 -7.20 0.57
CA GLY A 152 10.39 -6.36 -0.25
C GLY A 152 11.16 -5.46 -1.21
N ILE A 153 10.49 -4.39 -1.66
CA ILE A 153 11.01 -3.45 -2.66
C ILE A 153 11.80 -2.31 -2.01
N PHE A 154 11.36 -1.86 -0.84
CA PHE A 154 11.99 -0.79 -0.08
C PHE A 154 13.16 -1.35 0.72
N THR A 155 14.22 -0.56 0.79
CA THR A 155 15.43 -0.93 1.53
C THR A 155 15.25 -0.54 3.00
N TYR A 156 15.56 -1.47 3.90
CA TYR A 156 15.69 -1.18 5.31
C TYR A 156 16.82 -0.18 5.59
N VAL A 157 16.59 0.78 6.48
CA VAL A 157 17.61 1.77 6.88
C VAL A 157 17.94 1.68 8.37
N ALA A 158 16.95 1.89 9.24
CA ALA A 158 17.14 1.96 10.69
C ALA A 158 15.82 1.75 11.46
N GLU A 159 15.91 1.60 12.78
CA GLU A 159 14.78 1.77 13.70
C GLU A 159 15.17 2.74 14.82
N THR A 160 14.20 3.54 15.29
CA THR A 160 14.39 4.45 16.43
C THR A 160 13.16 4.45 17.33
N GLN A 161 13.36 4.89 18.57
CA GLN A 161 12.27 5.14 19.51
C GLN A 161 12.44 6.53 20.13
N PHE A 162 11.35 7.28 20.23
CA PHE A 162 11.31 8.46 21.07
C PHE A 162 10.81 8.05 22.44
N PHE A 163 11.66 8.12 23.47
CA PHE A 163 11.31 7.77 24.83
C PHE A 163 11.98 8.72 25.82
N GLY A 164 11.23 9.17 26.83
CA GLY A 164 11.80 10.03 27.88
C GLY A 164 12.34 11.39 27.41
N GLY A 165 11.94 11.84 26.22
CA GLY A 165 12.37 13.12 25.63
C GLY A 165 13.57 13.02 24.67
N SER A 166 14.09 11.83 24.40
CA SER A 166 15.19 11.59 23.46
C SER A 166 14.84 10.54 22.41
N TRP A 167 15.55 10.59 21.28
CA TRP A 167 15.55 9.52 20.29
C TRP A 167 16.66 8.54 20.61
N ASP A 168 16.29 7.28 20.79
CA ASP A 168 17.19 6.15 21.00
C ASP A 168 17.32 5.35 19.69
N ASP A 169 18.55 4.96 19.37
CA ASP A 169 18.85 4.08 18.24
C ASP A 169 18.46 2.64 18.58
N ARG A 170 17.66 2.02 17.71
CA ARG A 170 17.19 0.64 17.83
C ARG A 170 17.47 -0.17 16.57
N THR A 171 18.41 0.30 15.75
CA THR A 171 18.79 -0.30 14.47
C THR A 171 19.13 -1.79 14.63
N GLY A 172 18.46 -2.61 13.84
CA GLY A 172 18.63 -4.06 13.81
C GLY A 172 17.65 -4.81 14.71
N GLU A 173 16.79 -4.11 15.44
CA GLU A 173 15.73 -4.74 16.23
C GLU A 173 14.58 -5.25 15.36
N HIS A 174 14.43 -4.78 14.12
CA HIS A 174 13.44 -5.28 13.14
C HIS A 174 12.02 -5.31 13.70
N PHE A 175 11.38 -4.15 13.76
CA PHE A 175 9.98 -4.08 14.19
C PHE A 175 9.07 -4.77 13.18
N ALA A 176 8.10 -5.54 13.68
CA ALA A 176 7.20 -6.38 12.91
C ALA A 176 6.22 -5.52 12.09
N LEU A 177 6.54 -5.35 10.81
CA LEU A 177 5.86 -4.47 9.87
C LEU A 177 5.81 -5.11 8.50
N GLU A 178 4.66 -5.04 7.85
CA GLU A 178 4.51 -5.21 6.42
C GLU A 178 3.82 -3.98 5.83
N LEU A 179 4.34 -3.45 4.73
CA LEU A 179 3.74 -2.40 3.95
C LEU A 179 3.29 -2.93 2.61
N ASN A 180 2.05 -2.63 2.28
CA ASN A 180 1.42 -3.00 1.02
C ASN A 180 1.13 -1.76 0.20
N GLY A 181 1.37 -1.82 -1.11
CA GLY A 181 1.15 -0.69 -1.99
C GLY A 181 1.40 -1.02 -3.45
N GLN A 182 1.84 -0.04 -4.23
CA GLN A 182 2.16 -0.23 -5.64
C GLN A 182 3.03 0.90 -6.16
N VAL A 183 3.73 0.63 -7.27
CA VAL A 183 4.39 1.65 -8.07
C VAL A 183 3.32 2.52 -8.74
N VAL A 184 3.52 3.83 -8.71
CA VAL A 184 2.70 4.79 -9.43
C VAL A 184 3.31 4.96 -10.81
N ALA A 185 2.59 4.54 -11.85
CA ALA A 185 3.03 4.76 -13.22
C ALA A 185 3.27 6.27 -13.44
N PRO A 186 4.38 6.67 -14.09
CA PRO A 186 4.60 8.07 -14.42
C PRO A 186 3.40 8.61 -15.19
N ALA A 187 2.90 9.80 -14.81
CA ALA A 187 1.85 10.48 -15.55
C ALA A 187 2.32 10.67 -17.00
N GLY A 188 1.78 9.89 -17.93
CA GLY A 188 2.19 9.90 -19.34
C GLY A 188 2.52 8.54 -19.96
N SER A 189 2.39 7.41 -19.25
CA SER A 189 2.39 6.12 -19.95
C SER A 189 1.13 6.03 -20.82
N ILE A 190 1.30 6.24 -22.13
CA ILE A 190 0.31 5.86 -23.12
C ILE A 190 0.13 4.35 -22.91
N ALA A 191 -1.05 3.94 -22.41
CA ALA A 191 -1.37 2.52 -22.32
C ALA A 191 -1.07 1.91 -23.71
N PRO A 192 -0.30 0.81 -23.79
CA PRO A 192 -0.04 0.18 -25.07
C PRO A 192 -1.40 -0.07 -25.73
N VAL A 193 -1.61 0.54 -26.90
CA VAL A 193 -2.81 0.29 -27.70
C VAL A 193 -2.89 -1.22 -27.83
N PRO A 194 -4.01 -1.87 -27.45
CA PRO A 194 -4.12 -3.31 -27.58
C PRO A 194 -3.88 -3.64 -29.04
N THR A 195 -2.74 -4.28 -29.32
CA THR A 195 -2.51 -4.86 -30.64
C THR A 195 -3.59 -5.92 -30.79
N LEU A 196 -4.37 -5.81 -31.87
CA LEU A 196 -5.40 -6.80 -32.19
C LEU A 196 -4.75 -8.17 -32.09
N SER A 197 -5.21 -9.01 -31.16
CA SER A 197 -4.73 -10.38 -31.06
C SER A 197 -4.94 -11.08 -32.40
N GLU A 198 -4.11 -12.06 -32.74
CA GLU A 198 -4.25 -12.81 -34.00
C GLU A 198 -5.68 -13.34 -34.19
N TRP A 199 -6.35 -13.70 -33.10
CA TRP A 199 -7.76 -14.09 -33.07
C TRP A 199 -8.73 -12.98 -33.50
N ALA A 200 -8.47 -11.73 -33.13
CA ALA A 200 -9.28 -10.58 -33.57
C ALA A 200 -9.09 -10.29 -35.07
N LEU A 201 -7.88 -10.48 -35.60
CA LEU A 201 -7.58 -10.40 -37.03
C LEU A 201 -8.28 -11.51 -37.83
N VAL A 202 -8.24 -12.75 -37.34
CA VAL A 202 -8.95 -13.89 -37.94
C VAL A 202 -10.46 -13.66 -37.96
N LEU A 203 -11.02 -13.12 -36.87
CA LEU A 203 -12.45 -12.80 -36.79
C LEU A 203 -12.85 -11.71 -37.81
N MET A 204 -12.04 -10.66 -37.94
CA MET A 204 -12.27 -9.59 -38.92
C MET A 204 -12.18 -10.10 -40.37
N LEU A 205 -11.20 -10.94 -40.68
CA LEU A 205 -11.07 -11.57 -42.00
C LEU A 205 -12.29 -12.46 -42.33
N SER A 206 -12.78 -13.23 -41.34
CA SER A 206 -13.94 -14.09 -41.52
C SER A 206 -15.24 -13.30 -41.81
N LEU A 207 -15.41 -12.14 -41.17
CA LEU A 207 -16.54 -11.22 -41.38
C LEU A 207 -16.51 -10.59 -42.78
N VAL A 208 -15.34 -10.19 -43.27
CA VAL A 208 -15.17 -9.63 -44.62
C VAL A 208 -15.42 -10.70 -45.69
N ALA A 209 -14.92 -11.92 -45.49
CA ALA A 209 -15.16 -13.05 -46.39
C ALA A 209 -16.65 -13.43 -46.47
N PHE A 210 -17.35 -13.46 -45.34
CA PHE A 210 -18.80 -13.72 -45.32
C PHE A 210 -19.61 -12.63 -46.03
N MET A 211 -19.24 -11.36 -45.86
CA MET A 211 -19.89 -10.25 -46.56
C MET A 211 -19.63 -10.26 -48.07
N ALA A 212 -18.42 -10.61 -48.50
CA ALA A 212 -18.07 -10.77 -49.92
C ALA A 212 -18.84 -11.95 -50.56
N ALA A 213 -18.88 -13.11 -49.90
CA ALA A 213 -19.61 -14.28 -50.37
C ALA A 213 -21.13 -14.02 -50.50
N ARG A 214 -21.68 -13.19 -49.61
CA ARG A 214 -23.10 -12.80 -49.64
C ARG A 214 -23.44 -11.82 -50.75
N ARG A 215 -22.47 -11.00 -51.22
CA ARG A 215 -22.64 -10.12 -52.38
C ARG A 215 -22.57 -10.87 -53.71
N LEU A 216 -21.81 -11.96 -53.79
CA LEU A 216 -21.67 -12.77 -55.01
C LEU A 216 -22.85 -13.72 -55.26
N ARG A 217 -23.73 -13.93 -54.25
CA ARG A 217 -24.95 -14.75 -54.36
C ARG A 217 -26.23 -13.92 -54.60
N ARG A 218 -26.11 -12.66 -55.00
CA ARG A 218 -27.24 -11.82 -55.43
C ARG A 218 -27.14 -11.52 -56.92
#